data_AF-A0A183II54-F1
#
_entry.id   AF-A0A183II54-F1
#
_cell.length_a   1.000
_cell.length_b   1.000
_cell.length_c   1.000
_cell.angle_alpha   90.00
_cell.angle_beta   90.00
_cell.angle_gamma   90.00
#
_symmetry.space_group_name_H-M   'P 1'
#
loop_
_entity.id
_entity.type
_entity.pdbx_description
1 polymer ?
#
loop_
_entity_poly.entity_id
_entity_poly.type
_entity_poly.pdbx_seq_one_letter_code
_entity_poly.pdbx_strand_id
1 'polypeptide(L)' 'MRMNASKTKCLVLSRYPAHCFLQIKGEAMEQVEKFKYLGTVFTRDGKLDEEIDRRIGVASGVLSELA' A
#
# COMPACT_ATOMS: atom_id res chain seq x y z
N MET A 1 -18.31 -15.71 7.19
CA MET A 1 -17.85 -14.58 6.35
C MET A 1 -17.45 -15.11 4.99
N ARG A 2 -17.88 -14.50 3.87
CA ARG A 2 -17.52 -14.95 2.50
C ARG A 2 -16.64 -13.88 1.85
N MET A 3 -15.35 -14.19 1.67
CA MET A 3 -14.39 -13.32 0.99
C MET A 3 -14.20 -13.75 -0.46
N ASN A 4 -13.93 -12.79 -1.34
CA ASN A 4 -13.63 -13.05 -2.75
C ASN A 4 -12.11 -13.01 -2.94
N ALA A 5 -11.49 -14.16 -3.24
CA ALA A 5 -10.05 -14.30 -3.40
C ALA A 5 -9.51 -13.37 -4.51
N SER A 6 -10.17 -13.27 -5.66
CA SER A 6 -9.70 -12.44 -6.79
C SER A 6 -9.73 -10.93 -6.53
N LYS A 7 -10.55 -10.48 -5.56
CA LYS A 7 -10.63 -9.07 -5.16
C LYS A 7 -9.78 -8.74 -3.95
N THR A 8 -9.22 -9.73 -3.27
CA THR A 8 -8.53 -9.51 -2.00
C THR A 8 -7.02 -9.65 -2.19
N LYS A 9 -6.30 -8.60 -1.81
CA LYS A 9 -4.83 -8.56 -1.80
C LYS A 9 -4.32 -8.40 -0.37
N CYS A 10 -3.08 -8.79 -0.11
CA CYS A 10 -2.41 -8.62 1.18
C CYS A 10 -1.17 -7.74 1.03
N LEU A 11 -0.91 -6.86 2.00
CA LEU A 11 0.37 -6.18 2.15
C LEU A 11 1.04 -6.73 3.42
N VAL A 12 2.27 -7.24 3.28
CA VAL A 12 3.05 -7.75 4.43
C VAL A 12 4.03 -6.68 4.89
N LEU A 13 3.76 -6.06 6.03
CA LEU A 13 4.64 -5.03 6.59
C LEU A 13 5.81 -5.68 7.35
N SER A 14 7.04 -5.46 6.87
CA SER A 14 8.25 -5.97 7.51
C SER A 14 9.47 -5.15 7.14
N ARG A 15 10.40 -4.96 8.09
CA ARG A 15 11.69 -4.29 7.85
C ARG A 15 12.57 -5.07 6.86
N TYR A 16 12.41 -6.38 6.81
CA TYR A 16 13.15 -7.28 5.91
C TYR A 16 12.20 -8.01 4.98
N PRO A 17 12.65 -8.46 3.80
CA PRO A 17 11.81 -9.24 2.89
C PRO A 17 11.19 -10.45 3.59
N ALA A 18 9.87 -10.40 3.81
CA ALA A 18 9.06 -11.46 4.34
C ALA A 18 7.97 -11.83 3.33
N HIS A 19 7.75 -13.13 3.13
CA HIS A 19 6.64 -13.65 2.34
C HIS A 19 5.67 -14.34 3.29
N CYS A 20 4.39 -13.95 3.25
CA CYS A 20 3.35 -14.60 4.03
C CYS A 20 2.42 -15.39 3.10
N PHE A 21 2.31 -16.70 3.32
CA PHE A 21 1.43 -17.53 2.51
C PHE A 21 0.00 -17.48 3.07
N LEU A 22 -0.79 -16.53 2.57
CA LEU A 22 -2.20 -16.42 2.89
C LEU A 22 -3.05 -17.02 1.77
N GLN A 23 -4.10 -17.74 2.16
CA GLN A 23 -5.03 -18.35 1.22
C GLN A 23 -6.47 -18.06 1.58
N ILE A 24 -7.30 -17.87 0.55
CA ILE A 24 -8.76 -17.82 0.67
C ILE A 24 -9.29 -19.01 -0.13
N LYS A 25 -9.88 -19.98 0.55
CA LYS A 25 -10.44 -21.20 -0.08
C LYS A 25 -9.44 -21.98 -0.94
N GLY A 26 -8.18 -22.03 -0.53
CA GLY A 26 -7.10 -22.71 -1.26
C GLY A 26 -6.47 -21.88 -2.38
N GLU A 27 -7.04 -20.73 -2.73
CA GLU A 27 -6.41 -19.77 -3.65
C GLU A 27 -5.44 -18.88 -2.88
N ALA A 28 -4.19 -18.81 -3.32
CA ALA A 28 -3.19 -17.92 -2.75
C ALA A 28 -3.56 -16.47 -2.99
N MET A 29 -3.47 -15.64 -1.95
CA MET A 29 -3.69 -14.21 -2.08
C MET A 29 -2.47 -13.53 -2.70
N GLU A 30 -2.73 -12.55 -3.56
CA GLU A 30 -1.68 -11.70 -4.10
C GLU A 30 -1.08 -10.82 -2.99
N GLN A 31 0.24 -10.87 -2.84
CA GLN A 31 0.99 -9.96 -1.98
C GLN A 31 1.43 -8.73 -2.78
N VAL A 32 1.04 -7.55 -2.32
CA VAL A 32 1.42 -6.28 -2.95
C VAL A 32 2.58 -5.62 -2.21
N GLU A 33 3.33 -4.78 -2.94
CA GLU A 33 4.42 -3.98 -2.36
C GLU A 33 3.95 -2.62 -1.84
N LYS A 34 2.86 -2.09 -2.41
CA LYS A 34 2.28 -0.80 -2.05
C LYS A 34 0.76 -0.88 -2.03
N PHE A 35 0.15 -0.19 -1.08
CA PHE A 35 -1.29 -0.12 -0.97
C PHE A 35 -1.73 1.27 -0.50
N LYS A 36 -2.69 1.87 -1.22
CA LYS A 36 -3.32 3.13 -0.79
C LYS A 36 -4.55 2.80 0.05
N TYR A 37 -4.54 3.23 1.31
CA TYR A 37 -5.66 3.07 2.23
C TYR A 37 -5.99 4.39 2.90
N LEU A 38 -7.28 4.77 2.86
CA LEU A 38 -7.78 6.02 3.47
C LEU A 38 -6.95 7.25 3.06
N GLY A 39 -6.55 7.31 1.79
CA GLY A 39 -5.79 8.44 1.25
C GLY A 39 -4.28 8.40 1.53
N THR A 40 -3.78 7.43 2.29
CA THR A 40 -2.36 7.27 2.65
C THR A 40 -1.74 6.08 1.90
N VAL A 41 -0.54 6.25 1.35
CA VAL A 41 0.23 5.16 0.74
C VAL A 41 1.02 4.42 1.81
N PHE A 42 0.86 3.10 1.85
CA PHE A 42 1.65 2.19 2.68
C PHE A 42 2.56 1.37 1.77
N THR A 43 3.82 1.24 2.16
CA THR A 43 4.83 0.40 1.49
C THR A 43 5.14 -0.82 2.34
N ARG A 44 5.57 -1.92 1.71
CA ARG A 44 5.89 -3.19 2.37
C ARG A 44 6.97 -3.06 3.44
N ASP A 45 7.95 -2.19 3.22
CA ASP A 45 9.04 -1.93 4.17
C ASP A 45 8.60 -1.08 5.38
N GLY A 46 7.34 -0.61 5.38
CA GLY A 46 6.76 0.19 6.45
C GLY A 46 7.28 1.63 6.52
N LYS A 47 8.09 2.06 5.54
CA LYS A 47 8.57 3.43 5.48
C LYS A 47 7.49 4.37 4.97
N LEU A 48 7.63 5.65 5.31
CA LEU A 48 6.70 6.70 4.91
C LEU A 48 7.31 7.66 3.90
N ASP A 49 8.55 7.45 3.46
CA ASP A 49 9.28 8.36 2.57
C ASP A 49 8.44 8.70 1.31
N GLU A 50 7.92 7.68 0.62
CA GLU A 50 7.08 7.88 -0.56
C GLU A 50 5.77 8.63 -0.29
N GLU A 51 5.12 8.39 0.86
CA GLU A 51 3.90 9.11 1.22
C GLU A 51 4.21 10.56 1.60
N ILE A 52 5.33 10.80 2.28
CA ILE A 52 5.80 12.14 2.63
C ILE A 52 6.11 12.92 1.35
N ASP A 53 6.91 12.35 0.45
CA ASP A 53 7.26 12.94 -0.84
C ASP A 53 6.00 13.24 -1.66
N ARG A 54 5.03 12.32 -1.67
CA ARG A 54 3.74 12.52 -2.34
C ARG A 54 2.98 13.70 -1.75
N ARG A 55 2.91 13.85 -0.42
CA ARG A 55 2.22 14.97 0.24
C ARG A 55 2.93 16.29 -0.02
N ILE A 56 4.26 16.31 0.01
CA ILE A 56 5.06 17.48 -0.37
C ILE A 56 4.75 17.87 -1.82
N GLY A 57 4.77 16.91 -2.75
CA GLY A 57 4.47 17.15 -4.15
C GLY A 57 3.08 17.74 -4.38
N VAL A 58 2.05 17.22 -3.69
CA VAL A 58 0.68 17.78 -3.74
C VAL A 58 0.64 19.21 -3.20
N ALA A 59 1.26 19.48 -2.05
CA ALA A 59 1.27 20.81 -1.45
C ALA A 59 2.01 21.83 -2.32
N SER A 60 3.16 21.45 -2.87
CA SER A 60 3.95 22.28 -3.78
C SER A 60 3.20 22.58 -5.08
N GLY A 61 2.49 21.59 -5.65
CA GLY A 61 1.67 21.79 -6.84
C GLY A 61 0.59 22.85 -6.62
N VAL A 62 -0.12 22.77 -5.49
CA VAL A 62 -1.13 23.78 -5.11
C VAL A 62 -0.50 25.15 -4.92
N LEU A 63 0.68 25.23 -4.30
CA LEU A 63 1.39 26.51 -4.13
C LEU A 63 1.76 27.13 -5.49
N SER A 64 2.22 26.33 -6.45
CA SER A 64 2.55 26.79 -7.81
C SER A 64 1.34 27.30 -8.59
N GLU A 65 0.15 26.77 -8.34
CA GLU A 65 -1.09 27.25 -8.97
C GLU A 65 -1.61 28.57 -8.36
N LEU A 66 -1.19 28.90 -7.14
CA LEU A 66 -1.59 30.11 -6.41
C LEU A 66 -0.64 31.31 -6.60
N ALA A 67 0.54 31.08 -7.17
CA ALA A 67 1.55 32.09 -7.45
C ALA A 67 1.32 32.76 -8.82
#